data_AF-A0A7V6J145-F1
#
_entry.id   AF-A0A7V6J145-F1
#
_cell.length_a   1.000
_cell.length_b   1.000
_cell.length_c   1.000
_cell.angle_alpha   90.00
_cell.angle_beta   90.00
_cell.angle_gamma   90.00
#
_symmetry.space_group_name_H-M   'P 1'
#
loop_
_entity.id
_entity.type
_entity.pdbx_description
1 polymer ?
#
loop_
_entity_poly.entity_id
_entity_poly.type
_entity_poly.pdbx_seq_one_letter_code
_entity_poly.pdbx_strand_id
1 'polypeptide(L)'
;MVATLLIGGICLFIYSIDLMSKNLEYLSQEKIKRRLTSATKSTGRGLFMGFISTAIIQSSSAVTILTISLINARLLSFENSIALVLGSNVATTITSFLVGINIENVSSVIMLFGVILMFSKKDRVHLAGRLILAIGLLFFSLYIMSLSILELKDSPVFYEYVQRVSDSFLISLVVGCLLTLVLQSSSLFVAILQVLAMAGFLSLKNAIPFIFGANIGTTFDSFFGIIHSKKEGKKLIHFHFYFNLLTVIFFSIFSNSFYKLVLAVISIASFNIKIQIAIANILFNILGVILVLPFLKQVKRYYARW
;
A
#
# COMPACT_ATOMS: atom_id res chain seq x y z
N MET A 1 -6.75 -17.77 22.91
CA MET A 1 -5.53 -16.95 23.06
C MET A 1 -5.01 -16.47 21.71
N VAL A 2 -4.70 -17.39 20.79
CA VAL A 2 -4.21 -17.10 19.42
C VAL A 2 -4.99 -16.02 18.67
N ALA A 3 -6.32 -16.19 18.53
CA ALA A 3 -7.16 -15.25 17.79
C ALA A 3 -7.14 -13.84 18.40
N THR A 4 -7.10 -13.75 19.73
CA THR A 4 -7.03 -12.48 20.46
C THR A 4 -5.72 -11.76 20.21
N LEU A 5 -4.59 -12.48 20.22
CA LEU A 5 -3.28 -11.91 19.91
C LEU A 5 -3.19 -11.46 18.45
N LEU A 6 -3.74 -12.24 17.52
CA LEU A 6 -3.77 -11.88 16.11
C LEU A 6 -4.58 -10.59 15.88
N ILE A 7 -5.78 -10.50 16.46
CA ILE A 7 -6.62 -9.29 16.39
C ILE A 7 -5.90 -8.11 17.04
N GLY A 8 -5.29 -8.29 18.21
CA GLY A 8 -4.50 -7.26 18.89
C GLY A 8 -3.34 -6.76 18.03
N GLY A 9 -2.61 -7.66 17.38
CA GLY A 9 -1.56 -7.34 16.43
C GLY A 9 -2.08 -6.53 15.23
N ILE A 10 -3.18 -6.94 14.60
CA ILE A 10 -3.78 -6.20 13.48
C ILE A 10 -4.24 -4.80 13.92
N CYS A 11 -4.90 -4.68 15.07
CA CYS A 11 -5.33 -3.39 15.62
C CYS A 11 -4.14 -2.46 15.90
N LEU A 12 -3.06 -2.98 16.50
CA LEU A 12 -1.83 -2.23 16.72
C LEU A 12 -1.16 -1.82 15.41
N PHE A 13 -1.18 -2.69 14.39
CA PHE A 13 -0.63 -2.37 13.08
C PHE A 13 -1.39 -1.22 12.42
N ILE A 14 -2.73 -1.29 12.39
CA ILE A 14 -3.60 -0.21 11.88
C ILE A 14 -3.32 1.09 12.62
N TYR A 15 -3.29 1.04 13.96
CA TYR A 15 -2.98 2.21 14.80
C TYR A 15 -1.59 2.77 14.52
N SER A 16 -0.59 1.92 14.31
CA SER A 16 0.79 2.35 14.03
C SER A 16 0.91 3.08 12.69
N ILE A 17 0.22 2.60 11.65
CA ILE A 17 0.17 3.26 10.34
C ILE A 17 -0.58 4.59 10.45
N ASP A 18 -1.72 4.64 11.15
CA ASP A 18 -2.46 5.89 11.37
C ASP A 18 -1.61 6.92 12.13
N LEU A 19 -0.93 6.50 13.20
CA LEU A 19 -0.03 7.35 13.97
C LEU A 19 1.14 7.86 13.10
N MET A 20 1.77 6.99 12.32
CA MET A 20 2.82 7.36 11.37
C MET A 20 2.31 8.39 10.35
N SER A 21 1.13 8.13 9.79
CA SER A 21 0.49 8.98 8.76
C SER A 21 0.20 10.37 9.32
N LYS A 22 -0.40 10.49 10.51
CA LYS A 22 -0.70 11.77 11.16
C LYS A 22 0.56 12.58 11.49
N ASN A 23 1.63 11.94 11.95
CA ASN A 23 2.88 12.62 12.27
C ASN A 23 3.61 13.11 11.00
N LEU A 24 3.64 12.30 9.95
CA LEU A 24 4.22 12.69 8.67
C LEU A 24 3.37 13.75 7.94
N GLU A 25 2.04 13.69 8.09
CA GLU A 25 1.12 14.72 7.62
C GLU A 25 1.39 16.05 8.33
N TYR A 26 1.46 16.06 9.67
CA TYR A 26 1.76 17.27 10.46
C TYR A 26 3.07 17.94 10.03
N LEU A 27 4.11 17.16 9.73
CA LEU A 27 5.38 17.66 9.20
C LEU A 27 5.25 18.37 7.83
N SER A 28 4.14 18.13 7.14
CA SER A 28 4.02 18.35 5.70
C SER A 28 2.86 19.26 5.28
N GLN A 29 1.93 19.59 6.18
CA GLN A 29 0.67 20.32 5.91
C GLN A 29 0.85 21.62 5.09
N GLU A 30 1.84 22.46 5.41
CA GLU A 30 2.07 23.73 4.69
C GLU A 30 2.84 23.53 3.35
N LYS A 31 3.77 22.58 3.30
CA LYS A 31 4.71 22.42 2.17
C LYS A 31 4.14 21.58 1.03
N ILE A 32 3.41 20.51 1.34
CA ILE A 32 2.82 19.61 0.35
C ILE A 32 1.70 20.32 -0.42
N LYS A 33 0.82 21.05 0.28
CA LYS A 33 -0.30 21.78 -0.35
C LYS A 33 0.18 22.85 -1.35
N ARG A 34 1.27 23.57 -1.03
CA ARG A 34 1.86 24.58 -1.94
C ARG A 34 2.68 23.98 -3.08
N ARG A 35 3.33 22.82 -2.88
CA ARG A 35 4.14 22.17 -3.93
C ARG A 35 3.32 21.31 -4.88
N LEU A 36 2.21 20.74 -4.42
CA LEU A 36 1.27 19.97 -5.25
C LEU A 36 0.71 20.81 -6.41
N THR A 37 0.42 22.10 -6.18
CA THR A 37 -0.09 23.00 -7.22
C THR A 37 0.98 23.43 -8.22
N SER A 38 2.26 23.54 -7.82
CA SER A 38 3.34 23.97 -8.72
C SER A 38 3.94 22.82 -9.53
N ALA A 39 3.84 21.58 -9.06
CA ALA A 39 4.66 20.47 -9.53
C ALA A 39 3.99 19.55 -10.57
N THR A 40 2.74 19.78 -10.96
CA THR A 40 2.07 18.91 -11.95
C THR A 40 2.13 19.40 -13.40
N LYS A 41 3.01 20.35 -13.75
CA LYS A 41 3.11 20.88 -15.13
C LYS A 41 3.51 19.83 -16.20
N SER A 42 3.92 18.63 -15.79
CA SER A 42 4.28 17.51 -16.69
C SER A 42 3.93 16.17 -16.04
N THR A 43 3.68 15.14 -16.84
CA THR A 43 3.37 13.78 -16.35
C THR A 43 4.44 13.24 -15.40
N GLY A 44 5.73 13.36 -15.73
CA GLY A 44 6.81 12.84 -14.88
C GLY A 44 6.88 13.51 -13.51
N ARG A 45 6.75 14.84 -13.46
CA ARG A 45 6.69 15.56 -12.17
C ARG A 45 5.42 15.22 -11.39
N GLY A 46 4.29 14.99 -12.07
CA GLY A 46 3.06 14.52 -11.44
C GLY A 46 3.23 13.16 -10.77
N LEU A 47 3.82 12.17 -11.48
CA LEU A 47 4.17 10.86 -10.91
C LEU A 47 5.07 11.00 -9.68
N PHE A 48 6.16 11.75 -9.80
CA PHE A 48 7.09 11.94 -8.69
C PHE A 48 6.44 12.61 -7.48
N MET A 49 5.58 13.61 -7.70
CA MET A 49 4.87 14.27 -6.61
C MET A 49 3.83 13.37 -5.95
N GLY A 50 3.11 12.56 -6.72
CA GLY A 50 2.22 11.55 -6.18
C GLY A 50 2.98 10.57 -5.31
N PHE A 51 4.11 10.08 -5.83
CA PHE A 51 4.99 9.17 -5.11
C PHE A 51 5.48 9.78 -3.79
N ILE A 52 6.05 10.98 -3.82
CA ILE A 52 6.55 11.64 -2.60
C ILE A 52 5.41 11.97 -1.62
N SER A 53 4.26 12.44 -2.13
CA SER A 53 3.12 12.77 -1.27
C SER A 53 2.62 11.54 -0.53
N THR A 54 2.51 10.39 -1.21
CA THR A 54 2.07 9.14 -0.57
C THR A 54 3.16 8.48 0.24
N ALA A 55 4.44 8.59 -0.15
CA ALA A 55 5.55 8.10 0.68
C ALA A 55 5.61 8.84 2.02
N ILE A 56 5.23 10.11 2.04
CA ILE A 56 5.12 10.90 3.27
C ILE A 56 3.81 10.61 3.98
N ILE A 57 2.65 10.73 3.32
CA ILE A 57 1.33 10.56 3.97
C ILE A 57 1.06 9.09 4.34
N GLN A 58 1.74 8.14 3.70
CA GLN A 58 1.61 6.69 3.88
C GLN A 58 0.24 6.10 3.49
N SER A 59 -0.62 6.91 2.86
CA SER A 59 -1.95 6.48 2.39
C SER A 59 -2.24 7.03 0.99
N SER A 60 -2.27 6.15 -0.01
CA SER A 60 -2.64 6.54 -1.38
C SER A 60 -4.09 6.99 -1.50
N SER A 61 -4.99 6.41 -0.69
CA SER A 61 -6.39 6.82 -0.60
C SER A 61 -6.52 8.24 -0.06
N ALA A 62 -5.78 8.60 1.00
CA ALA A 62 -5.77 9.97 1.53
C ALA A 62 -5.24 10.98 0.50
N VAL A 63 -4.16 10.64 -0.21
CA VAL A 63 -3.62 11.48 -1.28
C VAL A 63 -4.61 11.63 -2.44
N THR A 64 -5.33 10.57 -2.79
CA THR A 64 -6.37 10.61 -3.82
C THR A 64 -7.54 11.52 -3.40
N ILE A 65 -8.04 11.40 -2.17
CA ILE A 65 -9.09 12.26 -1.61
C ILE A 65 -8.66 13.73 -1.58
N LEU A 66 -7.43 14.01 -1.15
CA LEU A 66 -6.86 15.36 -1.17
C LEU A 66 -6.77 15.91 -2.60
N THR A 67 -6.36 15.07 -3.55
CA THR A 67 -6.30 15.44 -4.97
C THR A 67 -7.69 15.79 -5.50
N ILE A 68 -8.70 15.01 -5.16
CA ILE A 68 -10.10 15.28 -5.51
C ILE A 68 -10.57 16.62 -4.92
N SER A 69 -10.23 16.89 -3.65
CA SER A 69 -10.53 18.17 -3.00
C SER A 69 -9.91 19.37 -3.74
N LEU A 70 -8.65 19.24 -4.17
CA LEU A 70 -7.95 20.27 -4.96
C LEU A 70 -8.57 20.48 -6.35
N ILE A 71 -9.03 19.40 -7.00
CA ILE A 71 -9.76 19.49 -8.28
C ILE A 71 -11.09 20.21 -8.08
N ASN A 72 -11.85 19.87 -7.04
CA ASN A 72 -13.13 20.51 -6.71
C ASN A 72 -12.97 22.00 -6.39
N ALA A 73 -11.82 22.39 -5.85
CA ALA A 73 -11.40 23.77 -5.59
C ALA A 73 -10.77 24.47 -6.82
N ARG A 74 -10.69 23.81 -7.98
CA ARG A 74 -10.05 24.30 -9.22
C ARG A 74 -8.56 24.66 -9.08
N LEU A 75 -7.90 24.10 -8.06
CA LEU A 75 -6.46 24.29 -7.83
C LEU A 75 -5.61 23.28 -8.60
N LEU A 76 -6.22 22.19 -9.07
CA LEU A 76 -5.58 21.15 -9.86
C LEU A 76 -6.49 20.73 -11.02
N SER A 77 -5.92 20.50 -12.20
CA SER A 77 -6.67 19.94 -13.33
C SER A 77 -6.75 18.41 -13.22
N PHE A 78 -7.82 17.83 -13.77
CA PHE A 78 -7.97 16.38 -13.88
C PHE A 78 -6.77 15.73 -14.58
N GLU A 79 -6.29 16.31 -15.68
CA GLU A 79 -5.16 15.76 -16.45
C GLU A 79 -3.87 15.62 -15.63
N ASN A 80 -3.65 16.55 -14.71
CA ASN A 80 -2.50 16.59 -13.82
C ASN A 80 -2.66 15.62 -12.65
N SER A 81 -3.90 15.44 -12.20
CA SER A 81 -4.23 14.51 -11.12
C SER A 81 -4.05 13.04 -11.47
N ILE A 82 -4.20 12.67 -12.76
CA ILE A 82 -3.96 11.30 -13.23
C ILE A 82 -2.54 10.84 -12.87
N ALA A 83 -1.53 11.63 -13.25
CA ALA A 83 -0.14 11.29 -12.99
C ALA A 83 0.16 11.24 -11.49
N LEU A 84 -0.47 12.10 -10.70
CA LEU A 84 -0.34 12.11 -9.25
C LEU A 84 -0.88 10.82 -8.63
N VAL A 85 -2.09 10.38 -9.01
CA VAL A 85 -2.67 9.12 -8.49
C VAL A 85 -1.83 7.90 -8.90
N LEU A 86 -1.32 7.87 -10.14
CA LEU A 86 -0.44 6.80 -10.59
C LEU A 86 0.85 6.71 -9.75
N GLY A 87 1.48 7.86 -9.47
CA GLY A 87 2.67 7.91 -8.62
C GLY A 87 2.39 7.52 -7.18
N SER A 88 1.22 7.93 -6.67
CA SER A 88 0.74 7.57 -5.33
C SER A 88 0.63 6.05 -5.15
N ASN A 89 0.09 5.32 -6.12
CA ASN A 89 -0.03 3.85 -6.05
C ASN A 89 1.32 3.15 -5.97
N VAL A 90 2.32 3.66 -6.72
CA VAL A 90 3.68 3.13 -6.64
C VAL A 90 4.29 3.36 -5.25
N ALA A 91 4.07 4.52 -4.64
CA ALA A 91 4.63 4.83 -3.32
C ALA A 91 4.07 3.97 -2.19
N THR A 92 2.81 3.51 -2.27
CA THR A 92 2.22 2.59 -1.28
C THR A 92 3.05 1.31 -1.09
N THR A 93 3.80 0.90 -2.12
CA THR A 93 4.67 -0.28 -2.06
C THR A 93 5.91 -0.10 -1.16
N ILE A 94 6.29 1.14 -0.82
CA ILE A 94 7.38 1.41 0.14
C ILE A 94 7.03 0.79 1.50
N THR A 95 5.78 0.91 1.94
CA THR A 95 5.34 0.35 3.22
C THR A 95 5.51 -1.17 3.23
N SER A 96 5.10 -1.87 2.14
CA SER A 96 5.30 -3.32 2.01
C SER A 96 6.77 -3.71 2.04
N PHE A 97 7.64 -2.88 1.46
CA PHE A 97 9.09 -3.11 1.51
C PHE A 97 9.65 -2.93 2.92
N LEU A 98 9.26 -1.84 3.60
CA LEU A 98 9.68 -1.55 4.97
C LEU A 98 9.27 -2.68 5.93
N VAL A 99 8.03 -3.17 5.81
CA VAL A 99 7.53 -4.34 6.56
C VAL A 99 8.34 -5.60 6.26
N GLY A 100 8.82 -5.77 5.03
CA GLY A 100 9.66 -6.91 4.64
C GLY A 100 11.04 -6.94 5.31
N ILE A 101 11.49 -5.82 5.90
CA ILE A 101 12.75 -5.76 6.63
C ILE A 101 12.61 -6.53 7.95
N ASN A 102 13.48 -7.51 8.18
CA ASN A 102 13.48 -8.36 9.38
C ASN A 102 14.02 -7.62 10.62
N ILE A 103 13.30 -6.61 11.11
CA ILE A 103 13.67 -5.86 12.33
C ILE A 103 12.66 -6.02 13.48
N GLU A 104 11.74 -6.96 13.35
CA GLU A 104 10.76 -7.36 14.37
C GLU A 104 11.42 -7.67 15.73
N ASN A 105 12.57 -8.34 15.74
CA ASN A 105 13.28 -8.71 16.97
C ASN A 105 13.83 -7.49 17.74
N VAL A 106 14.04 -6.36 17.07
CA VAL A 106 14.57 -5.12 17.67
C VAL A 106 13.46 -4.09 17.84
N SER A 107 12.23 -4.42 17.46
CA SER A 107 11.07 -3.51 17.50
C SER A 107 10.86 -2.87 18.88
N SER A 108 10.97 -3.65 19.97
CA SER A 108 10.86 -3.15 21.35
C SER A 108 11.93 -2.10 21.69
N VAL A 109 13.15 -2.24 21.17
CA VAL A 109 14.24 -1.26 21.37
C VAL A 109 13.95 0.02 20.59
N ILE A 110 13.46 -0.11 19.35
CA ILE A 110 13.02 1.03 18.52
C ILE A 110 11.89 1.77 19.23
N MET A 111 10.90 1.05 19.77
CA MET A 111 9.80 1.61 20.55
C MET A 111 10.31 2.37 21.77
N LEU A 112 11.19 1.76 22.57
CA LEU A 112 11.77 2.39 23.75
C LEU A 112 12.47 3.71 23.40
N PHE A 113 13.29 3.71 22.35
CA PHE A 113 13.97 4.91 21.88
C PHE A 113 12.97 5.98 21.42
N GLY A 114 11.92 5.60 20.68
CA GLY A 114 10.85 6.50 20.27
C GLY A 114 10.12 7.15 21.46
N VAL A 115 9.79 6.35 22.48
CA VAL A 115 9.18 6.85 23.73
C VAL A 115 10.10 7.84 24.44
N ILE A 116 11.39 7.53 24.60
CA ILE A 116 12.36 8.42 25.27
C ILE A 116 12.42 9.77 24.54
N LEU A 117 12.53 9.76 23.22
CA LEU A 117 12.59 11.00 22.42
C LEU A 117 11.29 11.82 22.48
N MET A 118 10.14 11.15 22.63
CA MET A 118 8.83 11.81 22.77
C MET A 118 8.73 12.66 24.04
N PHE A 119 9.52 12.39 25.08
CA PHE A 119 9.57 13.25 26.28
C PHE A 119 10.48 14.48 26.15
N SER A 120 11.13 14.66 24.99
CA SER A 120 11.97 15.84 24.75
C SER A 120 11.14 17.12 24.68
N LYS A 121 11.61 18.18 25.33
CA LYS A 121 11.01 19.52 25.25
C LYS A 121 11.20 20.20 23.88
N LYS A 122 12.08 19.66 23.03
CA LYS A 122 12.35 20.21 21.69
C LYS A 122 11.35 19.60 20.69
N ASP A 123 10.50 20.43 20.09
CA ASP A 123 9.43 19.98 19.16
C ASP A 123 9.92 19.02 18.06
N ARG A 124 11.08 19.31 17.45
CA ARG A 124 11.65 18.45 16.40
C ARG A 124 12.02 17.05 16.92
N VAL A 125 12.53 16.97 18.14
CA VAL A 125 12.94 15.71 18.76
C VAL A 125 11.72 14.93 19.25
N HIS A 126 10.75 15.63 19.85
CA HIS A 126 9.44 15.06 20.21
C HIS A 126 8.76 14.40 19.00
N LEU A 127 8.73 15.11 17.87
CA LEU A 127 8.10 14.64 16.64
C LEU A 127 8.86 13.47 15.99
N ALA A 128 10.20 13.51 16.00
CA ALA A 128 11.02 12.36 15.60
C ALA A 128 10.76 11.15 16.51
N GLY A 129 10.61 11.36 17.82
CA GLY A 129 10.24 10.31 18.78
C GLY A 129 8.90 9.66 18.46
N ARG A 130 7.87 10.44 18.13
CA ARG A 130 6.56 9.91 17.71
C ARG A 130 6.64 9.06 16.44
N LEU A 131 7.45 9.48 15.46
CA LEU A 131 7.66 8.70 14.23
C LEU A 131 8.41 7.39 14.49
N ILE A 132 9.49 7.45 15.28
CA ILE A 132 10.27 6.26 15.64
C ILE A 132 9.40 5.29 16.45
N LEU A 133 8.58 5.81 17.38
CA LEU A 133 7.63 5.01 18.13
C LEU A 133 6.60 4.33 17.21
N ALA A 134 6.05 5.05 16.23
CA ALA A 134 5.11 4.50 15.27
C ALA A 134 5.75 3.36 14.44
N ILE A 135 6.99 3.55 13.98
CA ILE A 135 7.75 2.51 13.28
C ILE A 135 8.02 1.31 14.19
N GLY A 136 8.40 1.55 15.44
CA GLY A 136 8.60 0.47 16.43
C GLY A 136 7.32 -0.32 16.69
N LEU A 137 6.19 0.36 16.89
CA LEU A 137 4.87 -0.26 17.06
C LEU A 137 4.46 -1.07 15.82
N LEU A 138 4.76 -0.57 14.62
CA LEU A 138 4.51 -1.27 13.37
C LEU A 138 5.24 -2.61 13.37
N PHE A 139 6.55 -2.63 13.64
CA PHE A 139 7.31 -3.88 13.66
C PHE A 139 6.93 -4.80 14.83
N PHE A 140 6.59 -4.24 16.00
CA PHE A 140 6.16 -5.02 17.15
C PHE A 140 4.80 -5.69 16.90
N SER A 141 3.89 -5.01 16.22
CA SER A 141 2.60 -5.59 15.84
C SER A 141 2.75 -6.76 14.86
N LEU A 142 3.67 -6.66 13.90
CA LEU A 142 4.04 -7.78 13.01
C LEU A 142 4.63 -8.95 13.78
N TYR A 143 5.46 -8.68 14.78
CA TYR A 143 6.01 -9.72 15.65
C TYR A 143 4.89 -10.50 16.36
N ILE A 144 3.91 -9.79 16.96
CA ILE A 144 2.74 -10.42 17.61
C ILE A 144 1.92 -11.23 16.60
N MET A 145 1.66 -10.67 15.41
CA MET A 145 0.94 -11.38 14.35
C MET A 145 1.67 -12.66 13.93
N SER A 146 3.00 -12.60 13.81
CA SER A 146 3.82 -13.76 13.46
C SER A 146 3.77 -14.85 14.51
N LEU A 147 3.88 -14.51 15.80
CA LEU A 147 3.73 -15.48 16.89
C LEU A 147 2.36 -16.16 16.83
N SER A 148 1.31 -15.37 16.64
CA SER A 148 -0.07 -15.86 16.56
C SER A 148 -0.27 -16.81 15.37
N ILE A 149 0.25 -16.46 14.19
CA ILE A 149 0.13 -17.28 12.98
C ILE A 149 0.97 -18.56 13.09
N LEU A 150 2.12 -18.53 13.76
CA LEU A 150 2.93 -19.72 14.02
C LEU A 150 2.19 -20.72 14.91
N GLU A 151 1.48 -20.26 15.95
CA GLU A 151 0.63 -21.14 16.79
C GLU A 151 -0.53 -21.77 16.00
N LEU A 152 -0.99 -21.15 14.90
CA LEU A 152 -2.00 -21.72 14.00
C LEU A 152 -1.45 -22.79 13.07
N LYS A 153 -0.13 -22.95 12.96
CA LYS A 153 0.51 -23.92 12.05
C LYS A 153 0.19 -25.36 12.41
N ASP A 154 -0.01 -25.61 13.70
CA ASP A 154 -0.36 -26.94 14.19
C ASP A 154 -1.86 -27.26 14.04
N SER A 155 -2.67 -26.31 13.54
CA SER A 155 -4.09 -26.54 13.23
C SER A 155 -4.27 -27.04 11.79
N PRO A 156 -4.67 -28.31 11.58
CA PRO A 156 -4.88 -28.87 10.24
C PRO A 156 -5.95 -28.11 9.46
N VAL A 157 -7.01 -27.67 10.14
CA VAL A 157 -8.14 -26.94 9.55
C VAL A 157 -7.68 -25.59 8.99
N PHE A 158 -6.88 -24.84 9.75
CA PHE A 158 -6.38 -23.55 9.30
C PHE A 158 -5.43 -23.73 8.12
N TYR A 159 -4.50 -24.69 8.20
CA TYR A 159 -3.57 -24.98 7.12
C TYR A 159 -4.30 -25.35 5.83
N GLU A 160 -5.25 -26.29 5.89
CA GLU A 160 -6.03 -26.73 4.71
C GLU A 160 -6.83 -25.57 4.10
N TYR A 161 -7.44 -24.72 4.92
CA TYR A 161 -8.18 -23.56 4.43
C TYR A 161 -7.26 -22.58 3.70
N VAL A 162 -6.11 -22.25 4.28
CA VAL A 162 -5.14 -21.34 3.65
C VAL A 162 -4.62 -21.93 2.34
N GLN A 163 -4.29 -23.23 2.31
CA GLN A 163 -3.86 -23.90 1.07
C GLN A 163 -4.93 -23.84 -0.01
N ARG A 164 -6.17 -24.24 0.31
CA ARG A 164 -7.30 -24.24 -0.63
C ARG A 164 -7.59 -22.87 -1.23
N VAL A 165 -7.50 -21.81 -0.42
CA VAL A 165 -7.65 -20.43 -0.90
C VAL A 165 -6.46 -20.07 -1.81
N SER A 166 -5.24 -20.39 -1.37
CA SER A 166 -3.98 -20.00 -2.03
C SER A 166 -3.70 -20.73 -3.35
N ASP A 167 -4.25 -21.94 -3.53
CA ASP A 167 -4.08 -22.76 -4.74
C ASP A 167 -4.95 -22.28 -5.91
N SER A 168 -6.06 -21.61 -5.61
CA SER A 168 -6.94 -21.04 -6.62
C SER A 168 -6.61 -19.57 -6.88
N PHE A 169 -6.11 -19.28 -8.08
CA PHE A 169 -5.77 -17.93 -8.52
C PHE A 169 -6.94 -16.95 -8.34
N LEU A 170 -8.14 -17.32 -8.79
CA LEU A 170 -9.32 -16.46 -8.73
C LEU A 170 -9.79 -16.24 -7.29
N ILE A 171 -9.79 -17.28 -6.46
CA ILE A 171 -10.20 -17.15 -5.06
C ILE A 171 -9.21 -16.26 -4.32
N SER A 172 -7.91 -16.48 -4.50
CA SER A 172 -6.85 -15.65 -3.91
C SER A 172 -6.98 -14.17 -4.32
N LEU A 173 -7.26 -13.89 -5.60
CA LEU A 173 -7.49 -12.55 -6.09
C LEU A 173 -8.72 -11.89 -5.45
N VAL A 174 -9.85 -12.61 -5.40
CA VAL A 174 -11.08 -12.08 -4.78
C VAL A 174 -10.89 -11.85 -3.29
N VAL A 175 -10.27 -12.79 -2.58
CA VAL A 175 -9.96 -12.65 -1.14
C VAL A 175 -9.04 -11.46 -0.90
N GLY A 176 -8.02 -11.26 -1.74
CA GLY A 176 -7.15 -10.09 -1.62
C GLY A 176 -7.88 -8.77 -1.83
N CYS A 177 -8.82 -8.72 -2.78
CA CYS A 177 -9.69 -7.57 -3.00
C CYS A 177 -10.59 -7.28 -1.79
N LEU A 178 -11.31 -8.30 -1.30
CA LEU A 178 -12.26 -8.17 -0.20
C LEU A 178 -11.58 -7.82 1.12
N LEU A 179 -10.48 -8.51 1.47
CA LEU A 179 -9.76 -8.22 2.70
C LEU A 179 -9.12 -6.84 2.65
N THR A 180 -8.60 -6.41 1.50
CA THR A 180 -8.10 -5.04 1.38
C THR A 180 -9.21 -4.01 1.52
N LEU A 181 -10.40 -4.26 0.98
CA LEU A 181 -11.56 -3.38 1.14
C LEU A 181 -12.01 -3.27 2.61
N VAL A 182 -12.02 -4.39 3.34
CA VAL A 182 -12.36 -4.41 4.77
C VAL A 182 -11.29 -3.70 5.60
N LEU A 183 -10.01 -3.94 5.29
CA LEU A 183 -8.87 -3.37 6.01
C LEU A 183 -8.54 -1.93 5.58
N GLN A 184 -9.12 -1.46 4.47
CA GLN A 184 -8.88 -0.15 3.85
C GLN A 184 -7.39 0.16 3.58
N SER A 185 -6.57 -0.89 3.42
CA SER A 185 -5.13 -0.77 3.26
C SER A 185 -4.54 -2.00 2.59
N SER A 186 -4.05 -1.82 1.36
CA SER A 186 -3.31 -2.87 0.64
C SER A 186 -1.98 -3.17 1.31
N SER A 187 -1.30 -2.16 1.87
CA SER A 187 -0.02 -2.37 2.57
C SER A 187 -0.18 -3.25 3.82
N LEU A 188 -1.25 -3.06 4.59
CA LEU A 188 -1.58 -3.94 5.71
C LEU A 188 -1.89 -5.36 5.23
N PHE A 189 -2.70 -5.48 4.18
CA PHE A 189 -3.01 -6.81 3.65
C PHE A 189 -1.76 -7.54 3.12
N VAL A 190 -0.88 -6.85 2.39
CA VAL A 190 0.41 -7.41 1.95
C VAL A 190 1.30 -7.78 3.14
N ALA A 191 1.27 -7.02 4.23
CA ALA A 191 1.97 -7.37 5.46
C ALA A 191 1.47 -8.70 6.07
N ILE A 192 0.14 -8.92 6.07
CA ILE A 192 -0.44 -10.20 6.49
C ILE A 192 0.07 -11.35 5.58
N LEU A 193 0.11 -11.15 4.26
CA LEU A 193 0.66 -12.15 3.33
C LEU A 193 2.13 -12.46 3.63
N GLN A 194 2.93 -11.44 3.95
CA GLN A 194 4.33 -11.61 4.33
C GLN A 194 4.49 -12.45 5.60
N VAL A 195 3.63 -12.23 6.61
CA VAL A 195 3.64 -13.03 7.84
C VAL A 195 3.20 -14.48 7.57
N LEU A 196 2.14 -14.68 6.78
CA LEU A 196 1.69 -16.02 6.37
C LEU A 196 2.77 -16.79 5.60
N ALA A 197 3.48 -16.10 4.70
CA ALA A 197 4.55 -16.70 3.93
C ALA A 197 5.77 -17.04 4.80
N MET A 198 6.12 -16.17 5.74
CA MET A 198 7.21 -16.43 6.70
C MET A 198 6.92 -17.64 7.60
N ALA A 199 5.66 -17.85 7.98
CA ALA A 199 5.23 -19.03 8.73
C ALA A 199 5.17 -20.32 7.88
N GLY A 200 5.31 -20.20 6.56
CA GLY A 200 5.34 -21.32 5.61
C GLY A 200 3.98 -21.71 5.04
N PHE A 201 2.93 -20.91 5.26
CA PHE A 201 1.60 -21.19 4.70
C PHE A 201 1.46 -20.74 3.25
N LEU A 202 2.28 -19.79 2.79
CA LEU A 202 2.12 -19.15 1.50
C LEU A 202 3.44 -19.08 0.75
N SER A 203 3.45 -19.59 -0.49
CA SER A 203 4.59 -19.41 -1.39
C SER A 203 4.54 -18.05 -2.09
N LEU A 204 5.67 -17.58 -2.62
CA LEU A 204 5.71 -16.36 -3.45
C LEU A 204 4.72 -16.45 -4.62
N LYS A 205 4.66 -17.60 -5.30
CA LYS A 205 3.77 -17.82 -6.44
C LYS A 205 2.30 -17.67 -6.03
N ASN A 206 1.92 -18.24 -4.89
CA ASN A 206 0.55 -18.17 -4.39
C ASN A 206 0.22 -16.81 -3.78
N ALA A 207 1.21 -15.99 -3.40
CA ALA A 207 0.99 -14.62 -2.91
C ALA A 207 0.62 -13.61 -4.02
N ILE A 208 1.06 -13.85 -5.26
CA ILE A 208 0.87 -12.91 -6.39
C ILE A 208 -0.61 -12.59 -6.67
N PRO A 209 -1.55 -13.57 -6.75
CA PRO A 209 -2.94 -13.26 -7.03
C PRO A 209 -3.59 -12.43 -5.90
N PHE A 210 -3.21 -12.67 -4.63
CA PHE A 210 -3.65 -11.83 -3.51
C PHE A 210 -3.16 -10.39 -3.65
N ILE A 211 -1.91 -10.17 -4.07
CA ILE A 211 -1.36 -8.83 -4.35
C ILE A 211 -2.18 -8.14 -5.44
N PHE A 212 -2.51 -8.86 -6.52
CA PHE A 212 -3.35 -8.30 -7.59
C PHE A 212 -4.73 -7.87 -7.05
N GLY A 213 -5.37 -8.74 -6.27
CA GLY A 213 -6.61 -8.45 -5.58
C GLY A 213 -6.52 -7.18 -4.71
N ALA A 214 -5.46 -7.06 -3.93
CA ALA A 214 -5.26 -5.93 -3.02
C ALA A 214 -5.22 -4.57 -3.73
N ASN A 215 -4.64 -4.53 -4.93
CA ASN A 215 -4.57 -3.30 -5.72
C ASN A 215 -5.96 -2.91 -6.29
N ILE A 216 -6.85 -3.87 -6.57
CA ILE A 216 -8.27 -3.56 -6.85
C ILE A 216 -8.95 -3.06 -5.59
N GLY A 217 -8.79 -3.77 -4.46
CA GLY A 217 -9.44 -3.44 -3.19
C GLY A 217 -9.23 -1.99 -2.77
N THR A 218 -7.99 -1.50 -2.89
CA THR A 218 -7.60 -0.10 -2.55
C THR A 218 -8.40 0.95 -3.34
N THR A 219 -8.86 0.62 -4.54
CA THR A 219 -9.63 1.59 -5.35
C THR A 219 -11.02 1.83 -4.80
N PHE A 220 -11.61 0.87 -4.08
CA PHE A 220 -12.94 1.03 -3.48
C PHE A 220 -12.95 2.08 -2.37
N ASP A 221 -11.86 2.27 -1.64
CA ASP A 221 -11.75 3.34 -0.63
C ASP A 221 -11.98 4.73 -1.25
N SER A 222 -11.51 4.92 -2.49
CA SER A 222 -11.69 6.17 -3.23
C SER A 222 -13.16 6.42 -3.59
N PHE A 223 -14.01 5.39 -3.65
CA PHE A 223 -15.44 5.53 -3.94
C PHE A 223 -16.21 6.21 -2.80
N PHE A 224 -15.77 6.09 -1.54
CA PHE A 224 -16.37 6.87 -0.45
C PHE A 224 -16.19 8.38 -0.66
N GLY A 225 -15.13 8.80 -1.37
CA GLY A 225 -14.95 10.17 -1.82
C GLY A 225 -15.96 10.64 -2.87
N ILE A 226 -16.62 9.73 -3.60
CA ILE A 226 -17.60 10.08 -4.66
C ILE A 226 -18.80 10.83 -4.09
N ILE A 227 -19.24 10.48 -2.88
CA ILE A 227 -20.48 10.99 -2.27
C ILE A 227 -20.48 12.53 -2.24
N HIS A 228 -19.30 13.15 -2.12
CA HIS A 228 -19.13 14.61 -2.05
C HIS A 228 -18.42 15.22 -3.27
N SER A 229 -18.18 14.43 -4.33
CA SER A 229 -17.34 14.84 -5.46
C SER A 229 -18.10 15.43 -6.64
N LYS A 230 -17.56 16.52 -7.20
CA LYS A 230 -18.04 17.12 -8.46
C LYS A 230 -17.61 16.27 -9.67
N LYS A 231 -18.08 16.63 -10.87
CA LYS A 231 -17.84 15.90 -12.13
C LYS A 231 -16.38 15.49 -12.33
N GLU A 232 -15.43 16.41 -12.18
CA GLU A 232 -14.00 16.15 -12.37
C GLU A 232 -13.42 15.20 -11.30
N GLY A 233 -13.91 15.26 -10.06
CA GLY A 233 -13.53 14.30 -9.01
C GLY A 233 -14.01 12.88 -9.33
N LYS A 234 -15.22 12.74 -9.87
CA LYS A 234 -15.74 11.44 -10.33
C LYS A 234 -14.88 10.85 -11.44
N LYS A 235 -14.45 11.67 -12.42
CA LYS A 235 -13.52 11.22 -13.50
C LYS A 235 -12.25 10.60 -12.92
N LEU A 236 -11.66 11.22 -11.90
CA LEU A 236 -10.43 10.72 -11.28
C LEU A 236 -10.63 9.37 -10.59
N ILE A 237 -11.76 9.19 -9.90
CA ILE A 237 -12.07 7.94 -9.20
C ILE A 237 -12.33 6.81 -10.21
N HIS A 238 -13.09 7.08 -11.28
CA HIS A 238 -13.26 6.14 -12.38
C HIS A 238 -11.92 5.77 -13.01
N PHE A 239 -11.07 6.76 -13.30
CA PHE A 239 -9.73 6.50 -13.82
C PHE A 239 -8.93 5.58 -12.88
N HIS A 240 -8.91 5.89 -11.59
CA HIS A 240 -8.16 5.11 -10.59
C HIS A 240 -8.63 3.65 -10.53
N PHE A 241 -9.95 3.42 -10.55
CA PHE A 241 -10.55 2.09 -10.57
C PHE A 241 -10.16 1.30 -11.82
N TYR A 242 -10.42 1.86 -13.02
CA TYR A 242 -10.16 1.16 -14.27
C TYR A 242 -8.67 0.96 -14.52
N PHE A 243 -7.81 1.87 -14.08
CA PHE A 243 -6.36 1.70 -14.12
C PHE A 243 -5.93 0.42 -13.40
N ASN A 244 -6.34 0.24 -12.14
CA ASN A 244 -5.95 -0.94 -11.36
C ASN A 244 -6.63 -2.20 -11.92
N LEU A 245 -7.91 -2.12 -12.30
CA LEU A 245 -8.63 -3.25 -12.87
C LEU A 245 -7.97 -3.77 -14.15
N LEU A 246 -7.65 -2.88 -15.09
CA LEU A 246 -6.97 -3.27 -16.35
C LEU A 246 -5.56 -3.81 -16.09
N THR A 247 -4.82 -3.20 -15.16
CA THR A 247 -3.49 -3.69 -14.76
C THR A 247 -3.59 -5.11 -14.20
N VAL A 248 -4.56 -5.38 -13.32
CA VAL A 248 -4.77 -6.72 -12.77
C VAL A 248 -5.19 -7.71 -13.83
N ILE A 249 -6.13 -7.37 -14.72
CA ILE A 249 -6.56 -8.25 -15.81
C ILE A 249 -5.36 -8.62 -16.69
N PHE A 250 -4.56 -7.63 -17.08
CA PHE A 250 -3.38 -7.83 -17.90
C PHE A 250 -2.37 -8.78 -17.22
N PHE A 251 -1.96 -8.48 -15.98
CA PHE A 251 -0.99 -9.33 -15.28
C PHE A 251 -1.58 -10.68 -14.83
N SER A 252 -2.90 -10.82 -14.73
CA SER A 252 -3.54 -12.12 -14.48
C SER A 252 -3.38 -13.05 -15.69
N ILE A 253 -3.57 -12.53 -16.91
CA ILE A 253 -3.33 -13.27 -18.15
C ILE A 253 -1.86 -13.68 -18.27
N PHE A 254 -0.93 -12.79 -17.92
CA PHE A 254 0.52 -13.03 -17.98
C PHE A 254 1.13 -13.45 -16.63
N SER A 255 0.35 -14.05 -15.73
CA SER A 255 0.75 -14.30 -14.34
C SER A 255 2.02 -15.14 -14.21
N ASN A 256 2.17 -16.18 -15.04
CA ASN A 256 3.37 -17.02 -15.04
C ASN A 256 4.62 -16.26 -15.52
N SER A 257 4.47 -15.39 -16.53
CA SER A 257 5.56 -14.53 -17.01
C SER A 257 5.93 -13.47 -15.97
N PHE A 258 4.94 -12.89 -15.30
CA PHE A 258 5.16 -11.98 -14.18
C PHE A 258 5.89 -12.66 -13.02
N TYR A 259 5.49 -13.87 -12.62
CA TYR A 259 6.19 -14.65 -11.61
C TYR A 259 7.65 -14.91 -11.97
N LYS A 260 7.94 -15.31 -13.23
CA LYS A 260 9.32 -15.48 -13.71
C LYS A 260 10.13 -14.18 -13.68
N LEU A 261 9.50 -13.04 -13.99
CA LEU A 261 10.13 -11.73 -13.88
C LEU A 261 10.49 -11.41 -12.42
N VAL A 262 9.58 -11.68 -11.47
CA VAL A 262 9.86 -11.52 -10.04
C VAL A 262 11.05 -12.41 -9.65
N LEU A 263 11.06 -13.68 -10.06
CA LEU A 263 12.17 -14.62 -9.81
C LEU A 263 13.51 -14.09 -10.34
N ALA A 264 13.52 -13.49 -11.54
CA ALA A 264 14.72 -12.93 -12.14
C ALA A 264 15.26 -11.70 -11.38
N VAL A 265 14.39 -10.91 -10.75
CA VAL A 265 14.80 -9.76 -9.92
C VAL A 265 15.30 -10.23 -8.56
N ILE A 266 14.64 -11.20 -7.94
CA ILE A 266 15.06 -11.69 -6.62
C ILE A 266 16.31 -12.56 -6.69
N SER A 267 16.68 -13.14 -7.85
CA SER A 267 17.92 -13.91 -7.96
C SER A 267 19.19 -13.05 -7.91
N ILE A 268 19.05 -11.72 -8.01
CA ILE A 268 20.17 -10.76 -7.93
C ILE A 268 20.79 -10.72 -6.53
N ALA A 269 20.01 -11.02 -5.48
CA ALA A 269 20.49 -11.07 -4.10
C ALA A 269 19.69 -12.06 -3.24
N SER A 270 20.26 -12.54 -2.15
CA SER A 270 19.56 -13.45 -1.23
C SER A 270 18.52 -12.69 -0.38
N PHE A 271 17.29 -12.57 -0.88
CA PHE A 271 16.18 -11.93 -0.17
C PHE A 271 15.35 -12.93 0.63
N ASN A 272 14.91 -12.52 1.83
CA ASN A 272 13.91 -13.26 2.59
C ASN A 272 12.54 -13.24 1.89
N ILE A 273 11.65 -14.19 2.21
CA ILE A 273 10.34 -14.32 1.55
C ILE A 273 9.46 -13.06 1.66
N LYS A 274 9.58 -12.29 2.75
CA LYS A 274 8.81 -11.05 2.94
C LYS A 274 9.25 -9.98 1.94
N ILE A 275 10.55 -9.80 1.74
CA ILE A 275 11.10 -8.90 0.72
C ILE A 275 10.74 -9.38 -0.69
N GLN A 276 10.74 -10.69 -0.95
CA GLN A 276 10.32 -11.21 -2.25
C GLN A 276 8.85 -10.84 -2.58
N ILE A 277 7.95 -10.96 -1.61
CA ILE A 277 6.54 -10.52 -1.74
C ILE A 277 6.46 -8.99 -1.92
N ALA A 278 7.28 -8.22 -1.21
CA ALA A 278 7.34 -6.77 -1.41
C ALA A 278 7.81 -6.40 -2.82
N ILE A 279 8.84 -7.08 -3.35
CA ILE A 279 9.35 -6.89 -4.71
C ILE A 279 8.25 -7.21 -5.73
N ALA A 280 7.49 -8.28 -5.53
CA ALA A 280 6.34 -8.58 -6.39
C ALA A 280 5.32 -7.43 -6.38
N ASN A 281 4.99 -6.87 -5.21
CA ASN A 281 4.08 -5.72 -5.10
C ASN A 281 4.63 -4.44 -5.77
N ILE A 282 5.93 -4.15 -5.58
CA ILE A 282 6.63 -3.03 -6.22
C ILE A 282 6.59 -3.17 -7.75
N LEU A 283 7.01 -4.33 -8.27
CA LEU A 283 7.05 -4.59 -9.70
C LEU A 283 5.65 -4.49 -10.32
N PHE A 284 4.63 -5.06 -9.67
CA PHE A 284 3.25 -4.98 -10.14
C PHE A 284 2.80 -3.52 -10.31
N ASN A 285 3.01 -2.67 -9.30
CA ASN A 285 2.60 -1.27 -9.33
C ASN A 285 3.40 -0.44 -10.35
N ILE A 286 4.73 -0.61 -10.39
CA ILE A 286 5.59 0.11 -11.33
C ILE A 286 5.24 -0.27 -12.77
N LEU A 287 5.13 -1.57 -13.06
CA LEU A 287 4.82 -2.04 -14.41
C LEU A 287 3.40 -1.68 -14.82
N GLY A 288 2.45 -1.63 -13.87
CA GLY A 288 1.11 -1.11 -14.12
C GLY A 288 1.12 0.34 -14.59
N VAL A 289 1.87 1.21 -13.91
CA VAL A 289 2.06 2.60 -14.36
C VAL A 289 2.70 2.65 -15.75
N ILE A 290 3.77 1.87 -15.98
CA ILE A 290 4.46 1.81 -17.28
C ILE A 290 3.51 1.36 -18.41
N LEU A 291 2.63 0.39 -18.14
CA LEU A 291 1.64 -0.10 -19.10
C LEU A 291 0.69 1.00 -19.56
N VAL A 292 0.30 1.91 -18.67
CA VAL A 292 -0.69 2.96 -18.95
C VAL A 292 -0.08 4.27 -19.46
N LEU A 293 1.20 4.53 -19.17
CA LEU A 293 1.91 5.76 -19.59
C LEU A 293 1.74 6.08 -21.11
N PRO A 294 1.90 5.13 -22.05
CA PRO A 294 1.72 5.40 -23.48
C PRO A 294 0.30 5.83 -23.86
N PHE A 295 -0.71 5.39 -23.10
CA PHE A 295 -2.12 5.62 -23.37
C PHE A 295 -2.69 6.84 -22.65
N LEU A 296 -1.88 7.54 -21.85
CA LEU A 296 -2.35 8.68 -21.05
C LEU A 296 -2.98 9.79 -21.89
N LYS A 297 -2.47 10.05 -23.11
CA LYS A 297 -3.04 11.08 -24.00
C LYS A 297 -4.46 10.70 -24.43
N GLN A 298 -4.69 9.44 -24.76
CA GLN A 298 -5.99 8.89 -25.17
C GLN A 298 -6.96 8.91 -23.99
N VAL A 299 -6.51 8.48 -22.81
CA VAL A 299 -7.30 8.53 -21.57
C VAL A 299 -7.75 9.96 -21.27
N LYS A 300 -6.83 10.93 -21.31
CA LYS A 300 -7.16 12.35 -21.09
C LYS A 300 -8.21 12.86 -22.08
N ARG A 301 -8.09 12.52 -23.37
CA ARG A 301 -9.09 12.89 -24.40
C ARG A 301 -10.46 12.25 -24.17
N TYR A 302 -10.49 10.99 -23.75
CA TYR A 302 -11.74 10.29 -23.44
C TYR A 302 -12.48 11.00 -22.29
N TYR A 303 -11.79 11.26 -21.18
CA TYR A 303 -12.39 11.93 -20.03
C TYR A 303 -12.67 13.42 -20.26
N ALA A 304 -12.01 14.08 -21.22
CA ALA A 304 -12.36 15.45 -21.61
C ALA A 304 -13.74 15.54 -22.28
N ARG A 305 -14.22 14.45 -22.90
CA ARG A 305 -15.55 14.36 -23.54
C ARG A 305 -16.66 13.93 -22.59
N TRP A 306 -16.31 13.40 -21.42
CA TRP A 306 -17.24 12.97 -20.37
C TRP A 306 -17.79 14.17 -19.60
#